data_AF-A0A3D2ZAB5-F1
#
_entry.id   AF-A0A3D2ZAB5-F1
#
_cell.length_a   1.000
_cell.length_b   1.000
_cell.length_c   1.000
_cell.angle_alpha   90.00
_cell.angle_beta   90.00
_cell.angle_gamma   90.00
#
_symmetry.space_group_name_H-M   'P 1'
#
loop_
_entity.id
_entity.type
_entity.pdbx_description
1 polymer ?
#
loop_
_entity_poly.entity_id
_entity_poly.type
_entity_poly.pdbx_seq_one_letter_code
_entity_poly.pdbx_strand_id
1 'polypeptide(L)' 'TDLKPAADPYLKASDDLTIAPDRCIGFEDSASGVTALNGAEMLSVAVHPDHADRPELQQAEVRVSSLARHGVGSYA' A
#
# COMPACT_ATOMS: atom_id res chain seq x y z
N THR A 1 -11.07 -6.95 16.25
CA THR A 1 -10.13 -6.58 15.19
C THR A 1 -9.63 -5.19 15.49
N ASP A 2 -8.32 -5.08 15.70
CA ASP A 2 -7.67 -3.81 15.99
C ASP A 2 -7.54 -2.96 14.72
N LEU A 3 -7.32 -1.65 14.89
CA LEU A 3 -7.13 -0.72 13.77
C LEU A 3 -5.65 -0.54 13.44
N LYS A 4 -5.34 0.03 12.26
CA LYS A 4 -3.98 0.39 11.83
C LYS A 4 -3.23 1.06 13.01
N PRO A 5 -2.00 0.63 13.35
CA PRO A 5 -1.08 -0.16 12.53
C PRO A 5 -1.22 -1.69 12.67
N ALA A 6 -2.26 -2.21 13.31
CA ALA A 6 -2.52 -3.65 13.33
C ALA A 6 -2.86 -4.18 11.92
N ALA A 7 -2.47 -5.43 11.65
CA ALA A 7 -2.70 -6.11 10.37
C ALA A 7 -4.17 -6.52 10.15
N ASP A 8 -4.94 -6.61 11.24
CA ASP A 8 -6.35 -7.05 11.30
C ASP A 8 -7.25 -6.53 10.15
N PRO A 9 -7.24 -5.23 9.78
CA PRO A 9 -8.11 -4.75 8.72
C PRO A 9 -7.80 -5.36 7.35
N TYR A 10 -6.52 -5.60 7.04
CA TYR A 10 -6.12 -6.19 5.76
C TYR A 10 -6.30 -7.70 5.73
N LEU A 11 -5.98 -8.39 6.83
CA LEU A 11 -6.25 -9.84 6.94
C LEU A 11 -7.75 -10.13 6.79
N LYS A 12 -8.60 -9.28 7.37
CA LYS A 12 -10.05 -9.35 7.16
C LYS A 12 -10.42 -9.11 5.69
N ALA A 13 -9.81 -8.12 5.03
CA ALA A 13 -10.08 -7.82 3.62
C ALA A 13 -9.64 -8.97 2.68
N SER A 14 -8.48 -9.58 2.91
CA SER A 14 -8.03 -10.76 2.12
C SER A 14 -8.95 -11.96 2.31
N ASP A 15 -9.41 -12.18 3.54
CA ASP A 15 -10.40 -13.23 3.87
C ASP A 15 -11.74 -12.98 3.14
N ASP A 16 -12.26 -11.76 3.18
CA ASP A 16 -13.50 -11.39 2.45
C ASP A 16 -13.37 -11.57 0.94
N LEU A 17 -12.18 -11.34 0.39
CA LEU A 17 -11.88 -11.54 -1.03
C LEU A 17 -11.55 -12.99 -1.38
N THR A 18 -11.37 -13.87 -0.39
CA THR A 18 -10.90 -15.25 -0.55
C THR A 18 -9.56 -15.32 -1.33
N ILE A 19 -8.66 -14.38 -1.07
CA ILE A 19 -7.31 -14.33 -1.65
C ILE A 19 -6.30 -14.45 -0.51
N ALA A 20 -5.25 -15.25 -0.71
CA ALA A 20 -4.18 -15.35 0.28
C ALA A 20 -3.42 -14.01 0.42
N PRO A 21 -2.97 -13.60 1.62
CA PRO A 21 -2.32 -12.30 1.81
C PRO A 21 -1.08 -12.07 0.93
N ASP A 22 -0.28 -13.11 0.71
CA ASP A 22 0.90 -13.11 -0.17
C ASP A 22 0.56 -12.91 -1.66
N ARG A 23 -0.73 -12.92 -2.01
CA ARG A 23 -1.27 -12.61 -3.34
C ARG A 23 -2.04 -11.29 -3.38
N CYS A 24 -2.02 -10.52 -2.30
CA CYS A 24 -2.64 -9.21 -2.21
C CYS A 24 -1.60 -8.09 -2.42
N ILE A 25 -2.07 -7.00 -3.00
CA ILE A 25 -1.34 -5.73 -3.09
C ILE A 25 -2.19 -4.67 -2.40
N GLY A 26 -1.61 -3.95 -1.45
CA GLY A 26 -2.27 -2.84 -0.75
C GLY A 26 -1.64 -1.50 -1.07
N PHE A 27 -2.48 -0.47 -1.16
CA PHE A 27 -2.07 0.92 -1.45
C PHE A 27 -2.38 1.81 -0.25
N GLU A 28 -1.39 2.56 0.24
CA GLU A 28 -1.54 3.42 1.42
C GLU A 28 -0.81 4.75 1.27
N ASP A 29 -1.31 5.80 1.92
CA ASP A 29 -0.70 7.13 1.94
C ASP A 29 -0.07 7.47 3.31
N SER A 30 -0.14 6.53 4.27
CA SER A 30 0.24 6.73 5.66
C SER A 30 1.18 5.65 6.20
N ALA A 31 2.04 6.02 7.16
CA ALA A 31 2.96 5.08 7.80
C ALA A 31 2.25 3.96 8.56
N SER A 32 1.17 4.28 9.28
CA SER A 32 0.39 3.27 10.01
C SER A 32 -0.29 2.28 9.05
N GLY A 33 -0.71 2.74 7.87
CA GLY A 33 -1.21 1.90 6.80
C GLY A 33 -0.16 0.96 6.23
N VAL A 34 1.02 1.47 5.90
CA VAL A 34 2.15 0.66 5.40
C VAL A 34 2.58 -0.36 6.44
N THR A 35 2.71 0.02 7.72
CA THR A 35 3.04 -0.91 8.81
C THR A 35 2.01 -2.03 8.92
N ALA A 36 0.72 -1.70 8.81
CA ALA A 36 -0.34 -2.70 8.85
C ALA A 36 -0.32 -3.65 7.63
N LEU A 37 0.00 -3.17 6.43
CA LEU A 37 0.14 -4.04 5.24
C LEU A 37 1.33 -4.99 5.36
N ASN A 38 2.47 -4.48 5.80
CA ASN A 38 3.66 -5.28 6.03
C ASN A 38 3.40 -6.34 7.11
N GLY A 39 2.68 -5.98 8.19
CA GLY A 39 2.27 -6.92 9.23
C GLY A 39 1.25 -7.97 8.76
N ALA A 40 0.57 -7.74 7.64
CA ALA A 40 -0.33 -8.69 6.99
C ALA A 40 0.36 -9.55 5.92
N GLU A 41 1.68 -9.41 5.74
CA GLU A 41 2.47 -10.11 4.71
C GLU A 41 1.97 -9.89 3.27
N MET A 42 1.42 -8.70 3.01
CA MET A 42 0.98 -8.26 1.69
C MET A 42 2.00 -7.31 1.05
N LEU A 43 2.04 -7.24 -0.29
CA LEU A 43 2.88 -6.26 -0.98
C LEU A 43 2.34 -4.84 -0.72
N SER A 44 3.19 -3.99 -0.15
CA SER A 44 2.83 -2.61 0.19
C SER A 44 3.27 -1.60 -0.86
N VAL A 45 2.33 -0.78 -1.31
CA VAL A 45 2.57 0.35 -2.20
C VAL A 45 2.24 1.65 -1.46
N ALA A 46 3.25 2.46 -1.14
CA ALA A 46 2.99 3.80 -0.64
C ALA A 46 2.70 4.77 -1.79
N VAL A 47 1.63 5.54 -1.67
CA VAL A 47 1.17 6.53 -2.65
C VAL A 47 1.25 7.91 -2.01
N HIS A 48 2.27 8.69 -2.35
CA HIS A 48 2.40 10.06 -1.87
C HIS A 48 3.30 10.87 -2.81
N PRO A 49 2.94 12.10 -3.24
CA PRO A 49 3.75 12.89 -4.17
C PRO A 49 5.20 13.07 -3.69
N ASP A 50 5.36 13.33 -2.40
CA ASP A 50 6.67 13.54 -1.77
C ASP A 50 7.21 12.27 -1.07
N HIS A 51 6.83 11.06 -1.50
CA HIS A 51 7.23 9.82 -0.82
C HIS A 51 8.76 9.67 -0.66
N ALA A 52 9.55 10.32 -1.51
CA ALA A 52 11.01 10.30 -1.43
C ALA A 52 11.53 11.01 -0.17
N ASP A 53 10.84 12.06 0.26
CA ASP A 53 11.21 12.92 1.39
C ASP A 53 10.44 12.57 2.68
N ARG A 54 9.78 11.40 2.71
CA ARG A 54 8.97 10.90 3.83
C ARG A 54 9.56 9.59 4.37
N PRO A 55 10.53 9.66 5.32
CA PRO A 55 11.20 8.49 5.88
C PRO A 55 10.24 7.41 6.40
N GLU A 56 9.08 7.81 6.91
CA GLU A 56 8.07 6.91 7.47
C GLU A 56 7.36 6.03 6.41
N LEU A 57 7.47 6.38 5.12
CA LEU A 57 6.96 5.60 3.99
C LEU A 57 8.02 4.66 3.38
N GLN A 58 9.27 4.72 3.82
CA GLN A 58 10.37 3.95 3.24
C GLN A 58 10.26 2.44 3.50
N GLN A 59 9.45 2.05 4.50
CA GLN A 59 9.11 0.65 4.79
C GLN A 59 8.15 0.03 3.76
N ALA A 60 7.56 0.81 2.85
CA ALA A 60 6.77 0.25 1.75
C ALA A 60 7.68 -0.41 0.72
N GLU A 61 7.25 -1.53 0.14
CA GLU A 61 8.02 -2.23 -0.89
C GLU A 61 8.11 -1.40 -2.18
N VAL A 62 6.98 -0.84 -2.61
CA VAL A 62 6.89 0.06 -3.76
C VAL A 62 6.44 1.44 -3.29
N ARG A 63 6.96 2.49 -3.94
CA ARG A 63 6.54 3.88 -3.70
C ARG A 63 6.23 4.56 -5.02
N VAL A 64 5.08 5.21 -5.10
CA VAL A 64 4.65 5.97 -6.28
C VAL A 64 4.13 7.34 -5.86
N SER A 65 4.27 8.32 -6.73
CA SER A 65 3.80 9.69 -6.46
C SER A 65 2.28 9.83 -6.62
N SER A 66 1.64 8.94 -7.37
CA SER A 66 0.22 9.00 -7.71
C SER A 66 -0.30 7.65 -8.23
N LEU A 67 -1.60 7.41 -8.04
CA LEU A 67 -2.34 6.34 -8.73
C LEU A 67 -2.86 6.77 -10.11
N ALA A 68 -2.82 8.07 -10.41
CA ALA A 68 -3.26 8.57 -11.70
C ALA A 68 -2.29 8.11 -12.79
N ARG A 69 -2.84 7.65 -13.92
CA ARG A 69 -2.05 7.47 -15.14
C ARG A 69 -1.62 8.85 -15.63
N HIS A 70 -0.34 9.16 -15.53
CA HIS A 70 0.23 10.30 -16.25
C HIS A 70 0.24 9.96 -17.74
N GLY A 71 -0.65 10.59 -18.51
CA GLY A 71 -0.62 10.51 -19.96
C GLY A 71 0.64 11.20 -20.49
N VAL A 72 1.71 10.44 -20.73
CA VAL A 72 2.83 10.90 -21.55
C VAL A 72 2.54 10.55 -23.01
N GLY A 73 2.32 11.58 -23.82
CA GLY A 73 2.44 11.57 -25.27
C GLY A 73 1.21 11.07 -26.04
N SER A 74 0.64 11.96 -26.85
CA SER A 74 -0.10 11.60 -28.06
C SER A 74 0.78 10.68 -28.91
N TYR A 75 0.32 9.46 -29.18
CA TYR A 75 0.80 8.72 -30.34
C TYR A 75 0.27 9.44 -31.57
N ALA A 76 1.14 10.21 -32.22
CA ALA A 76 0.97 10.64 -33.60
C ALA A 76 1.31 9.47 -34.54
#